data_AF-A0A832U0K2-F1
#
_entry.id   AF-A0A832U0K2-F1
#
_cell.length_a   1.000
_cell.length_b   1.000
_cell.length_c   1.000
_cell.angle_alpha   90.00
_cell.angle_beta   90.00
_cell.angle_gamma   90.00
#
_symmetry.space_group_name_H-M   'P 1'
#
loop_
_entity.id
_entity.type
_entity.pdbx_description
1 polymer ?
#
loop_
_entity_poly.entity_id
_entity_poly.type
_entity_poly.pdbx_seq_one_letter_code
_entity_poly.pdbx_strand_id
1 'polypeptide(L)'
;MRIYGHGRPVRLFVAGLHGDEWKDTTELLKRIKPPKTGTLALIPLVDCGKYISTLSPDYYHGIGKKIVRAIEELKPEIYVELHSYSSKNLEKLAGKNRLELIGVPAYSVLKEGVLLGSVSPWIRQKYFPKESLCLSFELRKGSEESRKFAACMLEVLKEMQSLDEFIEYMKEEFPAQAKRAMEDYQRFYGEI
;
A
#
# COMPACT_ATOMS: atom_id res chain seq x y z
N MET A 1 13.95 10.93 3.60
CA MET A 1 13.51 10.25 2.37
C MET A 1 14.76 9.79 1.64
N ARG A 2 14.77 8.57 1.08
CA ARG A 2 15.86 8.05 0.24
C ARG A 2 15.32 7.91 -1.18
N ILE A 3 16.09 8.27 -2.20
CA ILE A 3 15.68 8.17 -3.61
C ILE A 3 16.73 7.37 -4.37
N TYR A 4 16.27 6.47 -5.23
CA TYR A 4 17.10 5.69 -6.15
C TYR A 4 16.64 5.86 -7.59
N GLY A 5 17.59 5.76 -8.51
CA GLY A 5 17.34 5.87 -9.94
C GLY A 5 16.89 7.27 -10.36
N HIS A 6 16.43 7.37 -11.59
CA HIS A 6 15.88 8.59 -12.18
C HIS A 6 14.94 8.22 -13.35
N GLY A 7 14.07 9.14 -13.71
CA GLY A 7 13.09 8.92 -14.78
C GLY A 7 11.83 8.19 -14.31
N ARG A 8 11.04 7.73 -15.28
CA ARG A 8 9.72 7.13 -15.06
C ARG A 8 9.78 5.58 -15.09
N PRO A 9 8.85 4.90 -14.41
CA PRO A 9 7.87 5.49 -13.49
C PRO A 9 8.53 5.90 -12.18
N VAL A 10 7.90 6.85 -11.50
CA VAL A 10 8.25 7.27 -10.14
C VAL A 10 7.42 6.46 -9.17
N ARG A 11 8.12 5.79 -8.25
CA ARG A 11 7.53 4.94 -7.23
C ARG A 11 7.79 5.54 -5.86
N LEU A 12 6.78 5.62 -5.00
CA LEU A 12 6.91 6.07 -3.62
C LEU A 12 6.43 4.97 -2.67
N PHE A 13 7.35 4.37 -1.91
CA PHE A 13 7.02 3.40 -0.88
C PHE A 13 7.19 4.02 0.51
N VAL A 14 6.19 3.80 1.37
CA VAL A 14 6.09 4.41 2.69
C VAL A 14 5.83 3.34 3.74
N ALA A 15 6.52 3.42 4.88
CA ALA A 15 6.41 2.48 5.99
C ALA A 15 6.43 3.19 7.34
N GLY A 16 6.09 2.46 8.40
CA GLY A 16 6.02 3.01 9.76
C GLY A 16 5.04 4.18 9.83
N LEU A 17 3.82 3.97 9.32
CA LEU A 17 2.84 5.05 9.17
C LEU A 17 2.35 5.58 10.52
N HIS A 18 2.15 4.71 11.51
CA HIS A 18 1.71 5.11 12.85
C HIS A 18 1.92 3.98 13.86
N GLY A 19 1.85 4.34 15.16
CA GLY A 19 1.94 3.38 16.25
C GLY A 19 3.27 2.63 16.29
N ASP A 20 3.17 1.31 16.53
CA ASP A 20 4.30 0.38 16.56
C ASP A 20 4.48 -0.41 15.25
N GLU A 21 3.76 -0.05 14.18
CA GLU A 21 3.81 -0.74 12.87
C GLU A 21 5.20 -0.67 12.22
N TRP A 22 6.00 0.34 12.59
CA TRP A 22 7.38 0.49 12.13
C TRP A 22 8.25 -0.73 12.45
N LYS A 23 7.94 -1.46 13.53
CA LYS A 23 8.70 -2.66 13.95
C LYS A 23 8.64 -3.78 12.91
N ASP A 24 7.56 -3.85 12.13
CA ASP A 24 7.37 -4.87 11.10
C ASP A 24 7.70 -4.35 9.68
N THR A 25 7.64 -3.03 9.45
CA THR A 25 7.61 -2.45 8.10
C THR A 25 8.87 -1.68 7.73
N THR A 26 9.51 -0.99 8.67
CA THR A 26 10.63 -0.06 8.38
C THR A 26 11.84 -0.76 7.76
N GLU A 27 12.19 -1.94 8.25
CA GLU A 27 13.37 -2.68 7.78
C GLU A 27 13.20 -3.19 6.34
N LEU A 28 11.97 -3.42 5.89
CA LEU A 28 11.69 -3.83 4.50
C LEU A 28 12.14 -2.74 3.52
N LEU A 29 11.76 -1.49 3.77
CA LEU A 29 12.16 -0.37 2.91
C LEU A 29 13.63 0.03 3.06
N LYS A 30 14.25 -0.19 4.22
CA LYS A 30 15.69 0.07 4.36
C LYS A 30 16.55 -0.89 3.53
N ARG A 31 16.11 -2.15 3.43
CA ARG A 31 16.83 -3.24 2.77
C ARG A 31 16.50 -3.42 1.29
N ILE A 32 15.42 -2.79 0.81
CA ILE A 32 15.03 -2.89 -0.60
C ILE A 32 16.15 -2.40 -1.52
N LYS A 33 16.38 -3.13 -2.61
CA LYS A 33 17.38 -2.77 -3.61
C LYS A 33 16.84 -1.66 -4.53
N PRO A 34 17.73 -0.86 -5.16
CA PRO A 34 17.33 0.03 -6.24
C PRO A 34 16.54 -0.68 -7.36
N PRO A 35 15.61 0.01 -8.04
CA PRO A 35 14.94 -0.53 -9.22
C PRO A 35 15.91 -0.58 -10.40
N LYS A 36 15.67 -1.44 -11.40
CA LYS A 36 16.46 -1.42 -12.64
C LYS A 36 16.15 -0.19 -13.49
N THR A 37 14.91 0.28 -13.46
CA THR A 37 14.43 1.42 -14.26
C THR A 37 13.54 2.37 -13.44
N GLY A 38 13.56 3.64 -13.85
CA GLY A 38 12.77 4.69 -13.21
C GLY A 38 13.29 5.10 -11.84
N THR A 39 12.39 5.69 -11.04
CA THR A 39 12.71 6.26 -9.73
C THR A 39 12.02 5.49 -8.62
N LEU A 40 12.72 5.25 -7.50
CA LEU A 40 12.16 4.69 -6.27
C LEU A 40 12.49 5.62 -5.10
N ALA A 41 11.48 6.32 -4.61
CA ALA A 41 11.52 7.11 -3.39
C ALA A 41 10.98 6.31 -2.19
N LEU A 42 11.63 6.46 -1.04
CA LEU A 42 11.38 5.67 0.16
C LEU A 42 11.24 6.57 1.39
N ILE A 43 10.15 6.36 2.13
CA ILE A 43 9.95 6.91 3.47
C ILE A 43 9.83 5.72 4.44
N PRO A 44 10.95 5.22 5.01
CA PRO A 44 10.94 4.00 5.81
C PRO A 44 10.31 4.16 7.20
N LEU A 45 10.13 5.40 7.66
CA LEU A 45 9.47 5.70 8.94
C LEU A 45 8.73 7.04 8.83
N VAL A 46 7.41 6.99 8.97
CA VAL A 46 6.59 8.21 9.08
C VAL A 46 6.53 8.66 10.53
N ASP A 47 6.10 7.80 11.43
CA ASP A 47 5.93 8.14 12.83
C ASP A 47 5.99 6.89 13.70
N CYS A 48 6.52 7.06 14.92
CA CYS A 48 6.56 6.02 15.95
C CYS A 48 5.73 6.40 17.19
N GLY A 49 4.86 7.40 17.06
CA GLY A 49 3.99 7.93 18.08
C GLY A 49 2.64 7.21 18.14
N LYS A 50 1.55 7.97 18.36
CA LYS A 50 0.22 7.39 18.56
C LYS A 50 -0.35 6.84 17.26
N TYR A 51 -1.18 5.81 17.39
CA TYR A 51 -1.98 5.30 16.28
C TYR A 51 -3.03 6.35 15.87
N ILE A 52 -3.00 6.75 14.60
CA ILE A 52 -4.04 7.56 13.96
C ILE A 52 -4.37 6.88 12.63
N SER A 53 -5.65 6.60 12.38
CA SER A 53 -6.07 5.90 11.17
C SER A 53 -5.81 6.74 9.91
N THR A 54 -5.22 6.12 8.89
CA THR A 54 -5.05 6.70 7.55
C THR A 54 -6.37 6.95 6.81
N LEU A 55 -7.48 6.35 7.28
CA LEU A 55 -8.82 6.68 6.78
C LEU A 55 -9.30 8.05 7.25
N SER A 56 -8.72 8.61 8.32
CA SER A 56 -9.03 9.98 8.77
C SER A 56 -8.22 11.00 7.97
N PRO A 57 -8.85 12.06 7.41
CA PRO A 57 -8.14 13.18 6.80
C PRO A 57 -7.11 13.84 7.72
N ASP A 58 -7.36 13.82 9.04
CA ASP A 58 -6.46 14.41 10.04
C ASP A 58 -5.07 13.77 10.04
N TYR A 59 -4.98 12.49 9.65
CA TYR A 59 -3.70 11.82 9.51
C TYR A 59 -2.79 12.57 8.53
N TYR A 60 -3.29 12.86 7.33
CA TYR A 60 -2.51 13.49 6.28
C TYR A 60 -2.34 15.01 6.47
N HIS A 61 -3.21 15.67 7.23
CA HIS A 61 -2.99 17.05 7.68
C HIS A 61 -1.91 17.16 8.77
N GLY A 62 -1.80 16.12 9.62
CA GLY A 62 -0.82 16.03 10.70
C GLY A 62 0.40 15.18 10.31
N ILE A 63 0.49 13.99 10.89
CA ILE A 63 1.65 13.08 10.83
C ILE A 63 2.03 12.73 9.38
N GLY A 64 1.03 12.46 8.54
CA GLY A 64 1.17 12.12 7.13
C GLY A 64 1.52 13.31 6.23
N LYS A 65 1.69 14.53 6.74
CA LYS A 65 1.99 15.72 5.90
C LYS A 65 3.24 15.56 5.04
N LYS A 66 4.25 14.83 5.52
CA LYS A 66 5.46 14.54 4.72
C LYS A 66 5.22 13.54 3.58
N ILE A 67 4.23 12.67 3.71
CA ILE A 67 3.78 11.80 2.62
C ILE A 67 3.14 12.68 1.54
N VAL A 68 2.22 13.57 1.94
CA VAL A 68 1.54 14.50 1.02
C VAL A 68 2.56 15.33 0.26
N ARG A 69 3.54 15.93 0.94
CA ARG A 69 4.62 16.69 0.28
C ARG A 69 5.38 15.85 -0.74
N ALA A 70 5.76 14.62 -0.37
CA ALA A 70 6.46 13.73 -1.29
C ALA A 70 5.60 13.37 -2.52
N ILE A 71 4.30 13.18 -2.35
CA ILE A 71 3.38 12.92 -3.47
C ILE A 71 3.28 14.15 -4.39
N GLU A 72 3.12 15.35 -3.83
CA GLU A 72 3.02 16.59 -4.61
C GLU A 72 4.32 16.91 -5.37
N GLU A 73 5.47 16.68 -4.75
CA GLU A 73 6.79 16.92 -5.33
C GLU A 73 7.14 15.89 -6.41
N LEU A 74 6.90 14.59 -6.14
CA LEU A 74 7.37 13.49 -6.98
C LEU A 74 6.34 13.04 -8.03
N LYS A 75 5.05 13.29 -7.79
CA LYS A 75 3.92 12.84 -8.61
C LYS A 75 4.01 11.35 -9.01
N PRO A 76 4.07 10.42 -8.03
CA PRO A 76 4.36 9.02 -8.31
C PRO A 76 3.22 8.31 -9.05
N GLU A 77 3.57 7.51 -10.04
CA GLU A 77 2.63 6.59 -10.71
C GLU A 77 2.34 5.36 -9.87
N ILE A 78 3.27 4.97 -9.00
CA ILE A 78 3.10 3.83 -8.09
C ILE A 78 3.33 4.30 -6.66
N TYR A 79 2.32 4.12 -5.81
CA TYR A 79 2.33 4.50 -4.42
C TYR A 79 1.99 3.30 -3.53
N VAL A 80 2.83 3.02 -2.53
CA VAL A 80 2.65 1.88 -1.62
C VAL A 80 2.77 2.33 -0.17
N GLU A 81 1.76 2.00 0.64
CA GLU A 81 1.78 2.12 2.10
C GLU A 81 1.96 0.74 2.74
N LEU A 82 2.93 0.59 3.65
CA LEU A 82 3.15 -0.60 4.46
C LEU A 82 2.65 -0.40 5.89
N HIS A 83 1.72 -1.25 6.29
CA HIS A 83 1.11 -1.31 7.61
C HIS A 83 1.36 -2.65 8.30
N SER A 84 0.96 -2.76 9.57
CA SER A 84 0.87 -4.06 10.21
C SER A 84 -0.34 -4.21 11.13
N TYR A 85 -0.93 -5.40 11.12
CA TYR A 85 -2.13 -5.72 11.86
C TYR A 85 -1.91 -6.85 12.87
N SER A 86 -2.63 -6.76 13.99
CA SER A 86 -2.78 -7.89 14.92
C SER A 86 -3.68 -8.96 14.29
N SER A 87 -3.37 -10.25 14.50
CA SER A 87 -4.21 -11.36 14.03
C SER A 87 -5.70 -11.24 14.38
N LYS A 88 -6.02 -10.60 15.51
CA LYS A 88 -7.40 -10.32 15.95
C LYS A 88 -8.18 -9.41 14.99
N ASN A 89 -7.48 -8.60 14.19
CA ASN A 89 -8.06 -7.65 13.25
C ASN A 89 -8.26 -8.23 11.84
N LEU A 90 -7.89 -9.49 11.58
CA LEU A 90 -7.99 -10.08 10.24
C LEU A 90 -9.41 -9.97 9.68
N GLU A 91 -10.42 -10.38 10.46
CA GLU A 91 -11.82 -10.33 10.02
C GLU A 91 -12.30 -8.89 9.79
N LYS A 92 -11.81 -7.93 10.58
CA LYS A 92 -12.14 -6.51 10.40
C LYS A 92 -11.54 -5.93 9.11
N LEU A 93 -10.42 -6.46 8.64
CA LEU A 93 -9.69 -5.96 7.46
C LEU A 93 -10.08 -6.68 6.18
N ALA A 94 -10.30 -8.00 6.23
CA ALA A 94 -10.56 -8.84 5.05
C ALA A 94 -11.98 -9.44 5.01
N GLY A 95 -12.79 -9.20 6.05
CA GLY A 95 -14.15 -9.70 6.16
C GLY A 95 -15.06 -9.14 5.07
N LYS A 96 -16.01 -9.95 4.61
CA LYS A 96 -16.87 -9.65 3.45
C LYS A 96 -17.76 -8.40 3.66
N ASN A 97 -18.09 -8.09 4.90
CA ASN A 97 -19.00 -6.99 5.24
C ASN A 97 -18.27 -5.66 5.51
N ARG A 98 -16.94 -5.60 5.27
CA ARG A 98 -16.16 -4.38 5.57
C ARG A 98 -16.67 -3.16 4.80
N LEU A 99 -17.10 -3.34 3.55
CA LEU A 99 -17.67 -2.25 2.77
C LEU A 99 -18.91 -1.65 3.44
N GLU A 100 -19.79 -2.49 3.98
CA GLU A 100 -21.03 -2.07 4.63
C GLU A 100 -20.77 -1.48 6.04
N LEU A 101 -19.80 -2.04 6.77
CA LEU A 101 -19.51 -1.65 8.15
C LEU A 101 -18.58 -0.44 8.28
N ILE A 102 -17.60 -0.33 7.39
CA ILE A 102 -16.51 0.67 7.46
C ILE A 102 -16.58 1.65 6.29
N GLY A 103 -17.34 1.34 5.23
CA GLY A 103 -17.45 2.20 4.05
C GLY A 103 -16.28 2.09 3.09
N VAL A 104 -15.46 1.02 3.18
CA VAL A 104 -14.31 0.77 2.29
C VAL A 104 -14.17 -0.72 1.94
N PRO A 105 -13.70 -1.07 0.73
CA PRO A 105 -13.53 -2.45 0.29
C PRO A 105 -12.71 -3.33 1.24
N ALA A 106 -12.99 -4.63 1.28
CA ALA A 106 -12.19 -5.58 2.03
C ALA A 106 -10.78 -5.72 1.42
N TYR A 107 -9.77 -5.95 2.27
CA TYR A 107 -8.47 -6.35 1.77
C TYR A 107 -8.53 -7.78 1.20
N SER A 108 -7.80 -8.00 0.11
CA SER A 108 -7.53 -9.34 -0.41
C SER A 108 -6.47 -10.03 0.43
N VAL A 109 -6.75 -11.27 0.86
CA VAL A 109 -5.77 -12.10 1.57
C VAL A 109 -4.86 -12.79 0.55
N LEU A 110 -3.57 -12.46 0.60
CA LEU A 110 -2.51 -13.10 -0.20
C LEU A 110 -1.83 -14.23 0.58
N LYS A 111 -0.66 -14.68 0.11
CA LYS A 111 0.18 -15.69 0.79
C LYS A 111 0.69 -15.14 2.14
N GLU A 112 0.97 -16.05 3.07
CA GLU A 112 1.54 -15.74 4.40
C GLU A 112 0.76 -14.70 5.22
N GLY A 113 -0.55 -14.58 4.99
CA GLY A 113 -1.42 -13.66 5.71
C GLY A 113 -1.14 -12.18 5.44
N VAL A 114 -0.40 -11.85 4.37
CA VAL A 114 -0.29 -10.46 3.90
C VAL A 114 -1.60 -10.05 3.25
N LEU A 115 -2.12 -8.89 3.62
CA LEU A 115 -3.34 -8.36 3.01
C LEU A 115 -2.98 -7.25 2.02
N LEU A 116 -3.71 -7.20 0.91
CA LEU A 116 -3.54 -6.21 -0.15
C LEU A 116 -4.85 -5.47 -0.37
N GLY A 117 -4.79 -4.14 -0.40
CA GLY A 117 -5.92 -3.28 -0.69
C GLY A 117 -5.47 -1.99 -1.36
N SER A 118 -6.41 -1.07 -1.58
CA SER A 118 -6.08 0.30 -1.95
C SER A 118 -5.75 1.12 -0.70
N VAL A 119 -4.96 2.18 -0.87
CA VAL A 119 -4.76 3.20 0.17
C VAL A 119 -6.08 3.90 0.50
N SER A 120 -6.06 4.73 1.55
CA SER A 120 -7.21 5.54 1.96
C SER A 120 -7.90 6.23 0.77
N PRO A 121 -9.23 6.14 0.60
CA PRO A 121 -9.93 6.81 -0.48
C PRO A 121 -9.65 8.32 -0.53
N TRP A 122 -9.45 8.93 0.64
CA TRP A 122 -9.14 10.35 0.75
C TRP A 122 -7.85 10.72 0.02
N ILE A 123 -6.75 9.99 0.27
CA ILE A 123 -5.47 10.30 -0.41
C ILE A 123 -5.53 9.89 -1.88
N ARG A 124 -6.17 8.75 -2.17
CA ARG A 124 -6.33 8.19 -3.52
C ARG A 124 -7.07 9.13 -4.46
N GLN A 125 -8.18 9.72 -4.01
CA GLN A 125 -9.02 10.59 -4.84
C GLN A 125 -8.46 12.02 -4.92
N LYS A 126 -7.77 12.49 -3.87
CA LYS A 126 -7.30 13.87 -3.80
C LYS A 126 -6.00 14.13 -4.55
N TYR A 127 -5.06 13.18 -4.55
CA TYR A 127 -3.70 13.43 -5.06
C TYR A 127 -3.30 12.57 -6.25
N PHE A 128 -4.07 11.53 -6.59
CA PHE A 128 -3.68 10.57 -7.63
C PHE A 128 -4.69 10.52 -8.77
N PRO A 129 -4.23 10.55 -10.04
CA PRO A 129 -5.09 10.28 -11.19
C PRO A 129 -5.57 8.82 -11.20
N LYS A 130 -6.56 8.50 -12.05
CA LYS A 130 -7.16 7.15 -12.08
C LYS A 130 -6.15 6.06 -12.47
N GLU A 131 -5.15 6.42 -13.26
CA GLU A 131 -4.14 5.53 -13.82
C GLU A 131 -3.00 5.21 -12.83
N SER A 132 -2.93 5.91 -11.69
CA SER A 132 -1.94 5.62 -10.64
C SER A 132 -2.29 4.34 -9.88
N LEU A 133 -1.26 3.52 -9.65
CA LEU A 133 -1.33 2.33 -8.81
C LEU A 133 -1.09 2.72 -7.35
N CYS A 134 -2.14 2.74 -6.54
CA CYS A 134 -2.04 3.06 -5.11
C CYS A 134 -2.46 1.87 -4.24
N LEU A 135 -1.49 1.26 -3.55
CA LEU A 135 -1.65 0.02 -2.81
C LEU A 135 -1.34 0.19 -1.32
N SER A 136 -2.08 -0.53 -0.50
CA SER A 136 -1.84 -0.70 0.93
C SER A 136 -1.55 -2.18 1.20
N PHE A 137 -0.41 -2.47 1.84
CA PHE A 137 -0.08 -3.80 2.33
C PHE A 137 -0.16 -3.84 3.84
N GLU A 138 -0.86 -4.84 4.37
CA GLU A 138 -1.02 -5.08 5.80
C GLU A 138 -0.28 -6.38 6.17
N LEU A 139 0.77 -6.25 6.97
CA LEU A 139 1.59 -7.37 7.41
C LEU A 139 1.10 -7.90 8.76
N ARG A 140 1.14 -9.21 8.95
CA ARG A 140 0.79 -9.79 10.26
C ARG A 140 1.91 -9.50 11.26
N LYS A 141 1.60 -8.73 12.32
CA LYS A 141 2.55 -8.34 13.36
C LYS A 141 3.32 -9.55 13.91
N GLY A 142 4.65 -9.44 13.94
CA GLY A 142 5.53 -10.49 14.46
C GLY A 142 5.84 -11.64 13.50
N SER A 143 5.09 -11.84 12.41
CA SER A 143 5.30 -12.97 11.49
C SER A 143 6.45 -12.72 10.52
N GLU A 144 7.46 -13.58 10.57
CA GLU A 144 8.61 -13.49 9.66
C GLU A 144 8.24 -13.86 8.23
N GLU A 145 7.35 -14.84 8.06
CA GLU A 145 6.84 -15.30 6.77
C GLU A 145 6.08 -14.18 6.05
N SER A 146 5.22 -13.48 6.79
CA SER A 146 4.49 -12.31 6.29
C SER A 146 5.46 -11.21 5.83
N ARG A 147 6.51 -10.92 6.60
CA ARG A 147 7.56 -9.95 6.22
C ARG A 147 8.37 -10.40 5.01
N LYS A 148 8.73 -11.68 4.92
CA LYS A 148 9.46 -12.25 3.77
C LYS A 148 8.62 -12.15 2.49
N PHE A 149 7.36 -12.54 2.55
CA PHE A 149 6.46 -12.46 1.41
C PHE A 149 6.22 -11.00 0.98
N ALA A 150 6.00 -10.09 1.93
CA ALA A 150 5.90 -8.66 1.63
C ALA A 150 7.18 -8.10 0.98
N ALA A 151 8.37 -8.52 1.45
CA ALA A 151 9.63 -8.15 0.81
C ALA A 151 9.70 -8.61 -0.65
N CYS A 152 9.27 -9.84 -0.95
CA CYS A 152 9.19 -10.34 -2.33
C CYS A 152 8.23 -9.50 -3.17
N MET A 153 7.05 -9.14 -2.65
CA MET A 153 6.09 -8.29 -3.35
C MET A 153 6.66 -6.90 -3.65
N LEU A 154 7.42 -6.31 -2.72
CA LEU A 154 8.08 -5.02 -2.94
C LEU A 154 9.19 -5.09 -3.99
N GLU A 155 9.92 -6.20 -4.06
CA GLU A 155 10.93 -6.44 -5.10
C GLU A 155 10.28 -6.62 -6.49
N VAL A 156 9.06 -7.14 -6.57
CA VAL A 156 8.25 -7.16 -7.80
C VAL A 156 7.75 -5.75 -8.14
N LEU A 157 7.09 -5.07 -7.20
CA LEU A 157 6.48 -3.76 -7.41
C LEU A 157 7.48 -2.67 -7.79
N LYS A 158 8.72 -2.74 -7.31
CA LYS A 158 9.75 -1.76 -7.69
C LYS A 158 10.17 -1.88 -9.15
N GLU A 159 9.90 -3.00 -9.80
CA GLU A 159 10.21 -3.21 -11.22
C GLU A 159 9.00 -2.97 -12.14
N MET A 160 7.78 -2.92 -11.59
CA MET A 160 6.55 -2.66 -12.35
C MET A 160 6.57 -1.29 -13.01
N GLN A 161 6.15 -1.20 -14.27
CA GLN A 161 6.13 0.01 -15.08
C GLN A 161 4.76 0.71 -15.07
N SER A 162 3.67 -0.02 -14.82
CA SER A 162 2.31 0.52 -14.90
C SER A 162 1.30 -0.20 -14.01
N LEU A 163 0.10 0.39 -13.90
CA LEU A 163 -1.08 -0.24 -13.31
C LEU A 163 -1.48 -1.52 -14.07
N ASP A 164 -1.45 -1.50 -15.40
CA ASP A 164 -1.84 -2.64 -16.22
C ASP A 164 -0.94 -3.85 -16.00
N GLU A 165 0.38 -3.64 -15.92
CA GLU A 165 1.36 -4.70 -15.63
C GLU A 165 1.08 -5.34 -14.25
N PHE A 166 0.72 -4.52 -13.26
CA PHE A 166 0.32 -5.02 -11.95
C PHE A 166 -0.98 -5.82 -12.00
N ILE A 167 -1.98 -5.38 -12.77
CA ILE A 167 -3.24 -6.10 -12.95
C ILE A 167 -3.00 -7.46 -13.60
N GLU A 168 -2.16 -7.52 -14.64
CA GLU A 168 -1.77 -8.76 -15.31
C GLU A 168 -1.07 -9.71 -14.32
N TYR A 169 -0.06 -9.21 -13.59
CA TYR A 169 0.61 -9.97 -12.54
C TYR A 169 -0.37 -10.55 -11.50
N MET A 170 -1.33 -9.74 -11.03
CA MET A 170 -2.33 -10.18 -10.06
C MET A 170 -3.29 -11.23 -10.64
N LYS A 171 -3.66 -11.13 -11.92
CA LYS A 171 -4.51 -12.12 -12.58
C LYS A 171 -3.81 -13.46 -12.75
N GLU A 172 -2.50 -13.47 -12.98
CA GLU A 172 -1.70 -14.68 -13.11
C GLU A 172 -1.44 -15.33 -11.74
N GLU A 173 -0.93 -14.58 -10.78
CA GLU A 173 -0.48 -15.12 -9.49
C GLU A 173 -1.62 -15.30 -8.47
N PHE A 174 -2.66 -14.47 -8.54
CA PHE A 174 -3.76 -14.42 -7.57
C PHE A 174 -5.13 -14.21 -8.25
N PRO A 175 -5.55 -15.10 -9.18
CA PRO A 175 -6.71 -14.87 -10.05
C PRO A 175 -8.01 -14.61 -9.28
N ALA A 176 -8.23 -15.33 -8.17
CA ALA A 176 -9.43 -15.17 -7.35
C ALA A 176 -9.46 -13.80 -6.64
N GLN A 177 -8.32 -13.36 -6.11
CA GLN A 177 -8.16 -12.07 -5.45
C GLN A 177 -8.26 -10.93 -6.47
N ALA A 178 -7.65 -11.07 -7.64
CA ALA A 178 -7.72 -10.07 -8.72
C ALA A 178 -9.18 -9.85 -9.15
N LYS A 179 -9.93 -10.94 -9.42
CA LYS A 179 -11.34 -10.86 -9.78
C LYS A 179 -12.16 -10.12 -8.71
N ARG A 180 -12.00 -10.51 -7.44
CA ARG A 180 -12.74 -9.90 -6.32
C ARG A 180 -12.39 -8.42 -6.13
N ALA A 181 -11.11 -8.07 -6.20
CA ALA A 181 -10.66 -6.69 -6.07
C ALA A 181 -11.23 -5.79 -7.18
N MET A 182 -11.33 -6.30 -8.41
CA MET A 182 -11.96 -5.57 -9.53
C MET A 182 -13.46 -5.36 -9.29
N GLU A 183 -14.20 -6.39 -8.85
CA GLU A 183 -15.62 -6.29 -8.51
C GLU A 183 -15.87 -5.28 -7.38
N ASP A 184 -15.06 -5.34 -6.32
CA ASP A 184 -15.17 -4.42 -5.19
C ASP A 184 -14.83 -2.98 -5.58
N TYR A 185 -13.85 -2.78 -6.48
CA TYR A 185 -13.50 -1.45 -7.00
C TYR A 185 -14.65 -0.84 -7.81
N GLN A 186 -15.25 -1.60 -8.73
CA GLN A 186 -16.40 -1.16 -9.52
C GLN A 186 -17.59 -0.80 -8.64
N ARG A 187 -17.90 -1.65 -7.65
CA ARG A 187 -18.99 -1.41 -6.69
C ARG A 187 -18.75 -0.15 -5.85
N PHE A 188 -17.50 0.13 -5.48
CA PHE A 188 -17.16 1.26 -4.62
C PHE A 188 -17.15 2.59 -5.37
N TYR A 189 -16.63 2.62 -6.60
CA TYR A 189 -16.52 3.86 -7.39
C TYR A 189 -17.71 4.12 -8.34
N GLY A 190 -18.66 3.19 -8.45
CA GLY A 190 -19.91 3.39 -9.19
C GLY A 190 -19.77 3.28 -10.71
N GLU A 191 -18.81 2.50 -11.20
CA GLU A 191 -18.69 2.18 -12.63
C GLU A 191 -19.63 1.00 -12.95
N ILE A 192 -20.93 1.31 -13.14
CA ILE A 192 -21.98 0.41 -13.66
C ILE A 192 -22.29 0.78 -15.10
#